data_AF-A0A7J6FRH4-F1
#
_entry.id   AF-A0A7J6FRH4-F1
#
_cell.length_a   1.000
_cell.length_b   1.000
_cell.length_c   1.000
_cell.angle_alpha   90.00
_cell.angle_beta   90.00
_cell.angle_gamma   90.00
#
_symmetry.space_group_name_H-M   'P 1'
#
loop_
_entity.id
_entity.type
_entity.pdbx_description
1 polymer ?
#
loop_
_entity_poly.entity_id
_entity_poly.type
_entity_poly.pdbx_seq_one_letter_code
_entity_poly.pdbx_strand_id
1 'polypeptide(L)'
;MSDGPLTVLDGTHLRPLDLTLPPSLTGAQLLDLADSTASASLFGLTLPQTLKSSALQRINLRNDDVFLRTELTPEQASHTIKLYIDAIADELKDNPIVAAILDGKSIRLFLEDEDDFAMIAENIFTDLDAEDKGKICKSEVQSALVQMGVEMGVPPKSEFPLLNSILKKHGAEGEEELGQGQFALLLQNVLQELAEVLAEKPIILIQNIKIANGSNLRKLLADEKQVNYVVEKIQEEKNGAKQSSGIVELLRSFVEKNGSDMGIPPPSEANEAVTLLYDSVFADMENNKTASEVDRDGLFNLVKEILEEFADLLEANPVYHGLDN
;
A
#
# COMPACT_ATOMS: atom_id res chain seq x y z
N MET A 1 18.33 -1.45 3.43
CA MET A 1 16.97 -1.85 3.04
C MET A 1 16.91 -3.36 3.15
N SER A 2 16.73 -3.88 4.36
CA SER A 2 16.38 -5.29 4.55
C SER A 2 15.03 -5.52 3.86
N ASP A 3 14.89 -6.62 3.13
CA ASP A 3 13.61 -7.07 2.55
C ASP A 3 12.64 -7.33 3.71
N GLY A 4 11.96 -6.27 4.17
CA GLY A 4 10.91 -6.36 5.17
C GLY A 4 9.72 -7.18 4.63
N PRO A 5 8.77 -7.57 5.48
CA PRO A 5 7.63 -8.40 5.07
C PRO A 5 6.63 -7.69 4.14
N LEU A 6 6.91 -6.45 3.74
CA LEU A 6 6.03 -5.65 2.89
C LEU A 6 6.17 -6.06 1.42
N THR A 7 5.04 -6.36 0.80
CA THR A 7 4.92 -6.71 -0.60
C THR A 7 3.96 -5.75 -1.27
N VAL A 8 4.36 -5.22 -2.44
CA VAL A 8 3.49 -4.40 -3.29
C VAL A 8 2.68 -5.32 -4.19
N LEU A 9 1.36 -5.17 -4.14
CA LEU A 9 0.40 -5.90 -4.96
C LEU A 9 -0.14 -4.97 -6.04
N ASP A 10 0.42 -5.08 -7.25
CA ASP A 10 0.13 -4.22 -8.40
C ASP A 10 -0.73 -4.90 -9.49
N GLY A 11 -1.19 -6.12 -9.22
CA GLY A 11 -2.06 -6.89 -10.11
C GLY A 11 -1.35 -7.56 -11.30
N THR A 12 -0.03 -7.45 -11.42
CA THR A 12 0.75 -8.08 -12.52
C THR A 12 0.54 -9.59 -12.62
N HIS A 13 0.41 -10.26 -11.47
CA HIS A 13 0.21 -11.71 -11.38
C HIS A 13 -1.22 -12.19 -11.72
N LEU A 14 -2.19 -11.29 -11.89
CA LEU A 14 -3.59 -11.66 -12.13
C LEU A 14 -3.91 -11.95 -13.60
N ARG A 15 -3.27 -11.24 -14.54
CA ARG A 15 -3.57 -11.36 -15.99
C ARG A 15 -3.26 -12.73 -16.60
N PRO A 16 -2.21 -13.46 -16.17
CA PRO A 16 -1.91 -14.78 -16.71
C PRO A 16 -2.81 -15.91 -16.21
N LEU A 17 -3.82 -15.65 -15.37
CA LEU A 17 -4.61 -16.70 -14.73
C LEU A 17 -5.51 -17.44 -15.72
N ASP A 18 -5.19 -18.72 -15.93
CA ASP A 18 -6.07 -19.66 -16.62
C ASP A 18 -7.07 -20.27 -15.63
N LEU A 19 -8.35 -19.91 -15.82
CA LEU A 19 -9.44 -20.32 -14.96
C LEU A 19 -10.15 -21.54 -15.52
N THR A 20 -10.23 -22.61 -14.71
CA THR A 20 -11.08 -23.76 -15.02
C THR A 20 -12.48 -23.51 -14.49
N LEU A 21 -13.46 -23.40 -15.40
CA LEU A 21 -14.83 -23.04 -15.05
C LEU A 21 -15.73 -24.28 -14.94
N PRO A 22 -16.57 -24.34 -13.90
CA PRO A 22 -17.72 -25.24 -13.84
C PRO A 22 -18.65 -25.07 -15.06
N PRO A 23 -19.41 -26.12 -15.43
CA PRO A 23 -20.23 -26.13 -16.65
C PRO A 23 -21.44 -25.18 -16.61
N SER A 24 -21.91 -24.79 -15.42
CA SER A 24 -23.02 -23.84 -15.24
C SER A 24 -22.76 -23.01 -13.98
N LEU A 25 -22.76 -21.69 -14.13
CA LEU A 25 -22.57 -20.74 -13.03
C LEU A 25 -23.55 -19.58 -13.17
N THR A 26 -24.03 -19.08 -12.04
CA THR A 26 -24.67 -17.77 -12.00
C THR A 26 -23.63 -16.65 -12.00
N GLY A 27 -24.03 -15.42 -12.36
CA GLY A 27 -23.14 -14.26 -12.25
C GLY A 27 -22.55 -14.07 -10.85
N ALA A 28 -23.32 -14.33 -9.79
CA ALA A 28 -22.81 -14.28 -8.42
C ALA A 28 -21.71 -15.33 -8.15
N GLN A 29 -21.94 -16.59 -8.55
CA GLN A 29 -20.95 -17.65 -8.37
C GLN A 29 -19.67 -17.40 -9.19
N LEU A 30 -19.81 -16.77 -10.36
CA LEU A 30 -18.67 -16.37 -11.18
C LEU A 30 -17.81 -15.33 -10.47
N LEU A 31 -18.43 -14.31 -9.87
CA LEU A 31 -17.72 -13.27 -9.11
C LEU A 31 -17.05 -13.85 -7.86
N ASP A 32 -17.73 -14.74 -7.13
CA ASP A 32 -17.14 -15.41 -5.94
C ASP A 32 -15.91 -16.25 -6.33
N LEU A 33 -15.97 -16.95 -7.47
CA LEU A 33 -14.83 -17.70 -8.00
C LEU A 33 -13.69 -16.77 -8.41
N ALA A 34 -14.01 -15.65 -9.07
CA ALA A 34 -13.03 -14.66 -9.48
C ALA A 34 -12.32 -14.03 -8.28
N ASP A 35 -13.09 -13.60 -7.28
CA ASP A 35 -12.61 -13.06 -6.01
C ASP A 35 -11.70 -14.06 -5.28
N SER A 36 -12.12 -15.33 -5.21
CA SER A 36 -11.34 -16.40 -4.59
C SER A 36 -10.04 -16.66 -5.35
N THR A 37 -10.09 -16.63 -6.68
CA THR A 37 -8.89 -16.82 -7.51
C THR A 37 -7.92 -15.66 -7.35
N ALA A 38 -8.40 -14.43 -7.50
CA ALA A 38 -7.59 -13.24 -7.33
C ALA A 38 -7.00 -13.16 -5.92
N SER A 39 -7.79 -13.49 -4.89
CA SER A 39 -7.32 -13.63 -3.51
C SER A 39 -6.18 -14.64 -3.40
N ALA A 40 -6.34 -15.85 -3.95
CA ALA A 40 -5.30 -16.88 -3.91
C ALA A 40 -4.00 -16.44 -4.60
N SER A 41 -4.10 -15.74 -5.74
CA SER A 41 -2.95 -15.16 -6.45
C SER A 41 -2.29 -14.00 -5.71
N LEU A 42 -3.02 -13.38 -4.77
CA LEU A 42 -2.56 -12.30 -3.90
C LEU A 42 -2.36 -12.80 -2.46
N PHE A 43 -1.76 -13.99 -2.31
CA PHE A 43 -1.39 -14.59 -1.03
C PHE A 43 -2.56 -14.90 -0.09
N GLY A 44 -3.78 -15.09 -0.62
CA GLY A 44 -4.99 -15.30 0.18
C GLY A 44 -5.55 -14.02 0.78
N LEU A 45 -5.14 -12.85 0.28
CA LEU A 45 -5.63 -11.55 0.74
C LEU A 45 -7.15 -11.45 0.57
N THR A 46 -7.85 -10.98 1.61
CA THR A 46 -9.25 -10.57 1.45
C THR A 46 -9.30 -9.28 0.66
N LEU A 47 -9.81 -9.34 -0.57
CA LEU A 47 -9.87 -8.19 -1.46
C LEU A 47 -10.74 -7.06 -0.87
N PRO A 48 -10.23 -5.81 -0.82
CA PRO A 48 -11.01 -4.67 -0.36
C PRO A 48 -12.30 -4.47 -1.16
N GLN A 49 -13.38 -4.07 -0.49
CA GLN A 49 -14.66 -3.81 -1.17
C GLN A 49 -14.57 -2.67 -2.18
N THR A 50 -13.68 -1.69 -1.94
CA THR A 50 -13.37 -0.62 -2.89
C THR A 50 -12.79 -1.18 -4.19
N LEU A 51 -11.81 -2.07 -4.10
CA LEU A 51 -11.21 -2.76 -5.25
C LEU A 51 -12.26 -3.53 -6.06
N LYS A 52 -13.08 -4.34 -5.39
CA LYS A 52 -14.16 -5.10 -6.05
C LYS A 52 -15.15 -4.20 -6.76
N SER A 53 -15.55 -3.10 -6.10
CA SER A 53 -16.52 -2.14 -6.63
C SER A 53 -15.96 -1.38 -7.84
N SER A 54 -14.69 -0.95 -7.80
CA SER A 54 -14.01 -0.30 -8.91
C SER A 54 -13.89 -1.23 -10.11
N ALA A 55 -13.53 -2.51 -9.89
CA ALA A 55 -13.46 -3.51 -10.95
C ALA A 55 -14.83 -3.76 -11.61
N LEU A 56 -15.91 -3.89 -10.82
CA LEU A 56 -17.27 -4.02 -11.35
C LEU A 56 -17.72 -2.80 -12.15
N GLN A 57 -17.31 -1.60 -11.73
CA GLN A 57 -17.59 -0.36 -12.44
C GLN A 57 -16.89 -0.33 -13.80
N ARG A 58 -15.61 -0.76 -13.89
CA ARG A 58 -14.87 -0.81 -15.16
C ARG A 58 -15.55 -1.70 -16.21
N ILE A 59 -16.23 -2.76 -15.78
CA ILE A 59 -16.94 -3.69 -16.69
C ILE A 59 -18.43 -3.43 -16.81
N ASN A 60 -18.93 -2.31 -16.27
CA ASN A 60 -20.35 -1.91 -16.30
C ASN A 60 -21.33 -2.88 -15.63
N LEU A 61 -20.91 -3.61 -14.58
CA LEU A 61 -21.75 -4.56 -13.85
C LEU A 61 -22.13 -4.09 -12.43
N ARG A 62 -21.97 -2.79 -12.15
CA ARG A 62 -22.26 -2.24 -10.82
C ARG A 62 -23.76 -2.37 -10.50
N ASN A 63 -24.08 -3.09 -9.41
CA ASN A 63 -25.44 -3.31 -8.91
C ASN A 63 -26.39 -3.98 -9.93
N ASP A 64 -25.86 -4.84 -10.81
CA ASP A 64 -26.69 -5.56 -11.77
C ASP A 64 -27.28 -6.83 -11.14
N ASP A 65 -28.40 -6.67 -10.43
CA ASP A 65 -29.15 -7.77 -9.82
C ASP A 65 -29.62 -8.83 -10.83
N VAL A 66 -29.79 -8.44 -12.09
CA VAL A 66 -30.20 -9.35 -13.17
C VAL A 66 -29.01 -10.24 -13.53
N PHE A 67 -27.83 -9.66 -13.74
CA PHE A 67 -26.60 -10.41 -14.00
C PHE A 67 -26.32 -11.43 -12.89
N LEU A 68 -26.39 -11.02 -11.62
CA LEU A 68 -26.06 -11.89 -10.48
C LEU A 68 -26.87 -13.19 -10.43
N ARG A 69 -28.12 -13.16 -10.92
CA ARG A 69 -29.04 -14.31 -10.93
C ARG A 69 -29.07 -15.06 -12.27
N THR A 70 -28.47 -14.50 -13.30
CA THR A 70 -28.48 -15.08 -14.65
C THR A 70 -27.50 -16.25 -14.71
N GLU A 71 -27.97 -17.40 -15.22
CA GLU A 71 -27.08 -18.50 -15.59
C GLU A 71 -26.32 -18.15 -16.87
N LEU A 72 -25.00 -18.27 -16.80
CA LEU A 72 -24.11 -17.93 -17.88
C LEU A 72 -23.72 -19.18 -18.67
N THR A 73 -23.68 -19.04 -20.00
CA THR A 73 -23.03 -20.05 -20.85
C THR A 73 -21.53 -20.11 -20.54
N PRO A 74 -20.85 -21.24 -20.80
CA PRO A 74 -19.40 -21.36 -20.57
C PRO A 74 -18.58 -20.24 -21.25
N GLU A 75 -18.98 -19.83 -22.46
CA GLU A 75 -18.32 -18.75 -23.21
C GLU A 75 -18.53 -17.39 -22.54
N GLN A 76 -19.75 -17.08 -22.09
CA GLN A 76 -20.05 -15.84 -21.36
C GLN A 76 -19.31 -15.82 -20.02
N ALA A 77 -19.31 -16.92 -19.28
CA ALA A 77 -18.61 -17.05 -18.01
C ALA A 77 -17.10 -16.82 -18.19
N SER A 78 -16.49 -17.47 -19.18
CA SER A 78 -15.06 -17.31 -19.50
C SER A 78 -14.70 -15.88 -19.90
N HIS A 79 -15.53 -15.24 -20.72
CA HIS A 79 -15.30 -13.85 -21.11
C HIS A 79 -15.45 -12.88 -19.93
N THR A 80 -16.53 -12.99 -19.16
CA THR A 80 -16.83 -12.08 -18.06
C THR A 80 -15.82 -12.23 -16.92
N ILE A 81 -15.41 -13.45 -16.56
CA ILE A 81 -14.43 -13.63 -15.48
C ILE A 81 -13.09 -13.03 -15.86
N LYS A 82 -12.66 -13.18 -17.12
CA LYS A 82 -11.43 -12.58 -17.61
C LYS A 82 -11.50 -11.05 -17.55
N LEU A 83 -12.59 -10.45 -18.04
CA LEU A 83 -12.79 -9.01 -17.94
C LEU A 83 -12.75 -8.50 -16.50
N TYR A 84 -13.34 -9.25 -15.56
CA TYR A 84 -13.35 -8.86 -14.16
C TYR A 84 -11.96 -8.96 -13.52
N ILE A 85 -11.23 -10.05 -13.75
CA ILE A 85 -9.85 -10.22 -13.28
C ILE A 85 -8.93 -9.15 -13.88
N ASP A 86 -9.06 -8.87 -15.18
CA ASP A 86 -8.31 -7.78 -15.85
C ASP A 86 -8.65 -6.42 -15.23
N ALA A 87 -9.92 -6.18 -14.88
CA ALA A 87 -10.35 -4.95 -14.22
C ALA A 87 -9.83 -4.80 -12.77
N ILE A 88 -9.68 -5.89 -12.03
CA ILE A 88 -8.98 -5.91 -10.73
C ILE A 88 -7.50 -5.60 -10.95
N ALA A 89 -6.86 -6.24 -11.94
CA ALA A 89 -5.46 -6.00 -12.25
C ALA A 89 -5.19 -4.55 -12.66
N ASP A 90 -6.09 -3.95 -13.44
CA ASP A 90 -6.01 -2.53 -13.81
C ASP A 90 -6.22 -1.60 -12.61
N GLU A 91 -7.11 -1.94 -11.66
CA GLU A 91 -7.24 -1.17 -10.42
C GLU A 91 -5.98 -1.24 -9.58
N LEU A 92 -5.39 -2.42 -9.39
CA LEU A 92 -4.17 -2.58 -8.61
C LEU A 92 -2.96 -1.94 -9.29
N LYS A 93 -2.95 -1.86 -10.61
CA LYS A 93 -1.92 -1.11 -11.33
C LYS A 93 -1.99 0.39 -11.03
N ASP A 94 -3.21 0.92 -10.99
CA ASP A 94 -3.47 2.34 -10.73
C ASP A 94 -3.29 2.70 -9.27
N ASN A 95 -3.75 1.82 -8.39
CA ASN A 95 -3.80 1.97 -6.94
C ASN A 95 -3.26 0.70 -6.29
N PRO A 96 -1.93 0.49 -6.30
CA PRO A 96 -1.33 -0.71 -5.72
C PRO A 96 -1.61 -0.80 -4.22
N ILE A 97 -1.69 -2.02 -3.71
CA ILE A 97 -1.90 -2.29 -2.28
C ILE A 97 -0.59 -2.77 -1.68
N VAL A 98 -0.19 -2.19 -0.55
CA VAL A 98 0.91 -2.73 0.24
C VAL A 98 0.35 -3.71 1.27
N ALA A 99 0.88 -4.93 1.28
CA ALA A 99 0.50 -5.94 2.25
C ALA A 99 1.74 -6.46 2.99
N ALA A 100 1.64 -6.65 4.30
CA ALA A 100 2.61 -7.38 5.08
C ALA A 100 2.27 -8.86 5.08
N ILE A 101 3.18 -9.70 4.59
CA ILE A 101 3.04 -11.16 4.56
C ILE A 101 3.84 -11.74 5.72
N LEU A 102 3.13 -12.16 6.76
CA LEU A 102 3.72 -12.69 7.99
C LEU A 102 3.67 -14.22 7.94
N ASP A 103 4.70 -14.82 7.35
CA ASP A 103 4.84 -16.27 7.17
C ASP A 103 5.94 -16.90 8.08
N GLY A 104 6.47 -16.09 9.01
CA GLY A 104 7.51 -16.49 9.95
C GLY A 104 8.94 -16.43 9.39
N LYS A 105 9.16 -16.17 8.09
CA LYS A 105 10.52 -16.09 7.52
C LYS A 105 11.32 -14.92 8.07
N SER A 106 10.71 -13.74 8.19
CA SER A 106 11.38 -12.56 8.76
C SER A 106 11.84 -12.84 10.20
N ILE A 107 10.98 -13.46 11.01
CA ILE A 107 11.35 -13.86 12.38
C ILE A 107 12.52 -14.85 12.37
N ARG A 108 12.50 -15.87 11.50
CA ARG A 108 13.60 -16.84 11.38
C ARG A 108 14.91 -16.16 10.99
N LEU A 109 14.86 -15.22 10.06
CA LEU A 109 16.05 -14.46 9.65
C LEU A 109 16.72 -13.77 10.84
N PHE A 110 15.95 -13.18 11.76
CA PHE A 110 16.50 -12.59 12.98
C PHE A 110 17.02 -13.62 13.99
N LEU A 111 16.54 -14.86 13.95
CA LEU A 111 16.96 -15.94 14.83
C LEU A 111 18.13 -16.76 14.26
N GLU A 112 18.48 -16.59 12.99
CA GLU A 112 19.52 -17.36 12.30
C GLU A 112 20.93 -16.99 12.78
N ASP A 113 21.17 -15.71 13.10
CA ASP A 113 22.42 -15.22 13.67
C ASP A 113 22.23 -14.88 15.16
N GLU A 114 22.98 -15.58 16.02
CA GLU A 114 22.89 -15.43 17.47
C GLU A 114 23.33 -14.03 17.92
N ASP A 115 24.32 -13.43 17.25
CA ASP A 115 24.82 -12.09 17.59
C ASP A 115 23.80 -11.01 17.18
N ASP A 116 23.15 -11.15 16.02
CA ASP A 116 22.08 -10.24 15.59
C ASP A 116 20.87 -10.32 16.52
N PHE A 117 20.44 -11.54 16.89
CA PHE A 117 19.36 -11.71 17.86
C PHE A 117 19.71 -11.13 19.22
N ALA A 118 20.92 -11.39 19.72
CA ALA A 118 21.36 -10.88 21.01
C ALA A 118 21.34 -9.35 21.05
N MET A 119 21.77 -8.69 19.98
CA MET A 119 21.73 -7.23 19.84
C MET A 119 20.29 -6.69 19.85
N ILE A 120 19.37 -7.32 19.11
CA ILE A 120 17.95 -6.92 19.09
C ILE A 120 17.33 -7.10 20.48
N ALA A 121 17.55 -8.26 21.11
CA ALA A 121 17.01 -8.57 22.43
C ALA A 121 17.58 -7.65 23.52
N GLU A 122 18.85 -7.28 23.43
CA GLU A 122 19.48 -6.29 24.31
C GLU A 122 18.85 -4.90 24.16
N ASN A 123 18.74 -4.39 22.92
CA ASN A 123 18.12 -3.08 22.67
C ASN A 123 16.69 -3.02 23.22
N ILE A 124 15.87 -4.03 22.94
CA ILE A 124 14.49 -4.15 23.45
C ILE A 124 14.49 -4.22 24.99
N PHE A 125 15.39 -5.00 25.59
CA PHE A 125 15.47 -5.11 27.05
C PHE A 125 15.80 -3.76 27.69
N THR A 126 16.78 -3.03 27.14
CA THR A 126 17.16 -1.70 27.62
C THR A 126 16.01 -0.70 27.51
N ASP A 127 15.24 -0.75 26.43
CA ASP A 127 14.07 0.12 26.25
C ASP A 127 12.94 -0.21 27.25
N LEU A 128 12.77 -1.49 27.59
CA LEU A 128 11.76 -1.94 28.57
C LEU A 128 12.21 -1.74 30.02
N ASP A 129 13.50 -1.83 30.32
CA ASP A 129 14.09 -1.53 31.63
C ASP A 129 14.42 -0.04 31.78
N ALA A 130 13.43 0.82 31.54
CA ALA A 130 13.60 2.27 31.57
C ALA A 130 14.09 2.83 32.92
N GLU A 131 13.95 2.05 34.00
CA GLU A 131 14.44 2.39 35.34
C GLU A 131 15.84 1.83 35.66
N ASP A 132 16.47 1.14 34.72
CA ASP A 132 17.81 0.53 34.84
C ASP A 132 17.96 -0.34 36.09
N LYS A 133 16.98 -1.22 36.32
CA LYS A 133 16.97 -2.15 37.46
C LYS A 133 17.83 -3.39 37.19
N GLY A 134 18.21 -3.61 35.93
CA GLY A 134 18.83 -4.83 35.42
C GLY A 134 17.86 -5.99 35.30
N LYS A 135 16.55 -5.73 35.43
CA LYS A 135 15.49 -6.75 35.47
C LYS A 135 14.14 -6.21 35.01
N ILE A 136 13.41 -7.03 34.25
CA ILE A 136 12.04 -6.74 33.81
C ILE A 136 11.10 -7.90 34.11
N CYS A 137 9.81 -7.62 34.21
CA CYS A 137 8.79 -8.64 34.42
C CYS A 137 8.67 -9.57 33.19
N LYS A 138 8.43 -10.88 33.38
CA LYS A 138 8.17 -11.82 32.28
C LYS A 138 7.06 -11.35 31.33
N SER A 139 6.04 -10.67 31.84
CA SER A 139 4.96 -10.10 31.04
C SER A 139 5.44 -9.10 29.98
N GLU A 140 6.61 -8.49 30.16
CA GLU A 140 7.19 -7.54 29.19
C GLU A 140 7.61 -8.20 27.87
N VAL A 141 7.65 -9.54 27.79
CA VAL A 141 7.77 -10.23 26.49
C VAL A 141 6.63 -9.85 25.55
N GLN A 142 5.43 -9.57 26.06
CA GLN A 142 4.35 -9.07 25.22
C GLN A 142 4.67 -7.68 24.67
N SER A 143 5.23 -6.79 25.48
CA SER A 143 5.66 -5.45 25.07
C SER A 143 6.79 -5.52 24.04
N ALA A 144 7.74 -6.43 24.22
CA ALA A 144 8.81 -6.71 23.27
C ALA A 144 8.26 -7.11 21.89
N LEU A 145 7.29 -8.03 21.83
CA LEU A 145 6.65 -8.43 20.59
C LEU A 145 5.90 -7.26 19.91
N VAL A 146 5.31 -6.36 20.71
CA VAL A 146 4.68 -5.14 20.18
C VAL A 146 5.73 -4.19 19.59
N GLN A 147 6.88 -4.00 20.26
CA GLN A 147 7.98 -3.18 19.75
C GLN A 147 8.58 -3.75 18.46
N MET A 148 8.71 -5.08 18.37
CA MET A 148 9.16 -5.75 17.14
C MET A 148 8.16 -5.55 15.99
N GLY A 149 6.87 -5.72 16.26
CA GLY A 149 5.79 -5.36 15.34
C GLY A 149 5.87 -6.02 13.95
N VAL A 150 5.07 -5.46 13.03
CA VAL A 150 4.93 -5.98 11.66
C VAL A 150 6.25 -5.93 10.90
N GLU A 151 7.07 -4.91 11.14
CA GLU A 151 8.38 -4.74 10.48
C GLU A 151 9.32 -5.92 10.73
N MET A 152 9.27 -6.51 11.93
CA MET A 152 10.06 -7.68 12.30
C MET A 152 9.32 -9.01 12.06
N GLY A 153 8.16 -8.98 11.40
CA GLY A 153 7.37 -10.16 11.10
C GLY A 153 6.39 -10.58 12.21
N VAL A 154 6.23 -9.79 13.27
CA VAL A 154 5.35 -10.09 14.41
C VAL A 154 3.94 -9.51 14.15
N PRO A 155 2.89 -10.34 14.12
CA PRO A 155 1.54 -9.85 13.87
C PRO A 155 0.96 -9.07 15.06
N PRO A 156 0.11 -8.07 14.81
CA PRO A 156 -0.68 -7.44 15.85
C PRO A 156 -1.57 -8.46 16.56
N LYS A 157 -1.69 -8.33 17.88
CA LYS A 157 -2.48 -9.24 18.73
C LYS A 157 -3.95 -9.34 18.30
N SER A 158 -4.54 -8.27 17.77
CA SER A 158 -5.92 -8.25 17.26
C SER A 158 -6.11 -9.18 16.06
N GLU A 159 -5.11 -9.25 15.19
CA GLU A 159 -5.12 -10.05 13.96
C GLU A 159 -4.65 -11.49 14.22
N PHE A 160 -3.94 -11.72 15.33
CA PHE A 160 -3.44 -13.05 15.70
C PHE A 160 -3.72 -13.46 17.15
N PRO A 161 -4.96 -13.87 17.48
CA PRO A 161 -5.32 -14.30 18.83
C PRO A 161 -4.52 -15.49 19.37
N LEU A 162 -3.98 -16.33 18.48
CA LEU A 162 -3.12 -17.49 18.82
C LEU A 162 -1.84 -17.07 19.55
N LEU A 163 -1.41 -15.82 19.41
CA LEU A 163 -0.25 -15.30 20.13
C LEU A 163 -0.38 -15.47 21.65
N ASN A 164 -1.58 -15.30 22.20
CA ASN A 164 -1.82 -15.50 23.63
C ASN A 164 -1.57 -16.94 24.07
N SER A 165 -1.89 -17.91 23.21
CA SER A 165 -1.66 -19.33 23.49
C SER A 165 -0.17 -19.64 23.51
N ILE A 166 0.61 -19.05 22.60
CA ILE A 166 2.08 -19.19 22.55
C ILE A 166 2.70 -18.58 23.82
N LEU A 167 2.34 -17.33 24.15
CA LEU A 167 2.83 -16.66 25.36
C LEU A 167 2.55 -17.47 26.63
N LYS A 168 1.33 -18.01 26.76
CA LYS A 168 0.94 -18.88 27.88
C LYS A 168 1.77 -20.16 27.95
N LYS A 169 1.98 -20.82 26.81
CA LYS A 169 2.74 -22.07 26.72
C LYS A 169 4.18 -21.89 27.20
N HIS A 170 4.80 -20.74 26.90
CA HIS A 170 6.15 -20.42 27.35
C HIS A 170 6.21 -19.75 28.73
N GLY A 171 5.07 -19.52 29.39
CA GLY A 171 5.03 -18.88 30.72
C GLY A 171 5.40 -17.40 30.71
N ALA A 172 5.17 -16.70 29.59
CA ALA A 172 5.48 -15.29 29.40
C ALA A 172 4.43 -14.32 29.99
N GLU A 173 3.48 -14.81 30.80
CA GLU A 173 2.44 -13.99 31.47
C GLU A 173 2.69 -13.84 32.99
N GLY A 174 3.82 -14.34 33.50
CA GLY A 174 4.13 -14.30 34.93
C GLY A 174 4.61 -12.94 35.44
N GLU A 175 4.57 -12.75 36.76
CA GLU A 175 5.10 -11.56 37.47
C GLU A 175 6.59 -11.71 37.85
N GLU A 176 7.21 -12.85 37.51
CA GLU A 176 8.62 -13.09 37.84
C GLU A 176 9.54 -12.15 37.06
N GLU A 177 10.57 -11.64 37.74
CA GLU A 177 11.57 -10.78 37.12
C GLU A 177 12.64 -11.62 36.39
N LEU A 178 13.01 -11.17 35.19
CA LEU A 178 14.07 -11.73 34.37
C LEU A 178 15.20 -10.72 34.20
N GLY A 179 16.44 -11.21 34.33
CA GLY A 179 17.59 -10.48 33.79
C GLY A 179 17.69 -10.62 32.26
N GLN A 180 18.50 -9.78 31.62
CA GLN A 180 18.65 -9.70 30.15
C GLN A 180 18.79 -11.06 29.45
N GLY A 181 19.72 -11.91 29.89
CA GLY A 181 19.93 -13.23 29.25
C GLY A 181 18.75 -14.18 29.40
N GLN A 182 18.01 -14.12 30.52
CA GLN A 182 16.81 -14.93 30.71
C GLN A 182 15.65 -14.42 29.86
N PHE A 183 15.53 -13.10 29.72
CA PHE A 183 14.58 -12.46 28.83
C PHE A 183 14.84 -12.84 27.37
N ALA A 184 16.08 -12.71 26.90
CA ALA A 184 16.45 -13.08 25.53
C ALA A 184 16.11 -14.54 25.23
N LEU A 185 16.43 -15.48 26.13
CA LEU A 185 16.07 -16.89 25.96
C LEU A 185 14.56 -17.11 25.89
N LEU A 186 13.79 -16.44 26.75
CA LEU A 186 12.32 -16.56 26.74
C LEU A 186 11.73 -15.98 25.44
N LEU A 187 12.19 -14.80 25.02
CA LEU A 187 11.77 -14.16 23.77
C LEU A 187 12.11 -15.03 22.55
N GLN A 188 13.31 -15.63 22.51
CA GLN A 188 13.75 -16.52 21.44
C GLN A 188 12.82 -17.72 21.28
N ASN A 189 12.46 -18.38 22.40
CA ASN A 189 11.56 -19.53 22.38
C ASN A 189 10.16 -19.16 21.85
N VAL A 190 9.63 -18.00 22.29
CA VAL A 190 8.33 -17.50 21.83
C VAL A 190 8.36 -17.17 20.34
N LEU A 191 9.42 -16.51 19.86
CA LEU A 191 9.59 -16.16 18.45
C LEU A 191 9.76 -17.39 17.56
N GLN A 192 10.46 -18.42 18.03
CA GLN A 192 10.64 -19.67 17.29
C GLN A 192 9.30 -20.37 17.06
N GLU A 193 8.48 -20.53 18.11
CA GLU A 193 7.14 -21.11 17.96
C GLU A 193 6.22 -20.22 17.13
N LEU A 194 6.29 -18.89 17.29
CA LEU A 194 5.55 -17.95 16.46
C LEU A 194 5.89 -18.13 14.97
N ALA A 195 7.16 -18.27 14.63
CA ALA A 195 7.61 -18.50 13.26
C ALA A 195 7.22 -19.87 12.70
N GLU A 196 7.06 -20.89 13.53
CA GLU A 196 6.53 -22.19 13.12
C GLU A 196 5.03 -22.10 12.83
N VAL A 197 4.25 -21.49 13.72
CA VAL A 197 2.79 -21.34 13.54
C VAL A 197 2.48 -20.45 12.33
N LEU A 198 3.23 -19.37 12.11
CA LEU A 198 3.05 -18.51 10.94
C LEU A 198 3.44 -19.19 9.63
N ALA A 199 4.39 -20.14 9.66
CA ALA A 199 4.73 -20.92 8.47
C ALA A 199 3.61 -21.89 8.06
N GLU A 200 2.85 -22.40 9.02
CA GLU A 200 1.65 -23.22 8.75
C GLU A 200 0.45 -22.37 8.34
N LYS A 201 0.27 -21.22 9.00
CA LYS A 201 -0.84 -20.30 8.75
C LYS A 201 -0.36 -18.85 8.68
N PRO A 202 0.08 -18.41 7.48
CA PRO A 202 0.51 -17.03 7.27
C PRO A 202 -0.62 -16.04 7.52
N ILE A 203 -0.25 -14.82 7.90
CA ILE A 203 -1.18 -13.70 8.07
C ILE A 203 -0.83 -12.62 7.07
N ILE A 204 -1.86 -12.07 6.42
CA ILE A 204 -1.71 -11.04 5.41
C ILE A 204 -2.42 -9.80 5.90
N LEU A 205 -1.67 -8.71 6.08
CA LEU A 205 -2.19 -7.45 6.61
C LEU A 205 -2.03 -6.35 5.59
N ILE A 206 -3.15 -5.77 5.13
CA ILE A 206 -3.09 -4.56 4.30
C ILE A 206 -2.54 -3.43 5.16
N GLN A 207 -1.47 -2.82 4.69
CA GLN A 207 -0.93 -1.61 5.27
C GLN A 207 -1.66 -0.41 4.68
N ASN A 208 -1.89 0.62 5.49
CA ASN A 208 -2.48 1.88 5.03
C ASN A 208 -1.47 2.75 4.27
N ILE A 209 -0.66 2.13 3.40
CA ILE A 209 0.37 2.79 2.63
C ILE A 209 -0.16 2.94 1.22
N LYS A 210 -0.20 4.19 0.74
CA LYS A 210 -0.51 4.53 -0.63
C LYS A 210 0.78 4.64 -1.44
N ILE A 211 0.69 4.31 -2.72
CA ILE A 211 1.81 4.38 -3.66
C ILE A 211 1.42 5.30 -4.80
N ALA A 212 2.17 6.39 -4.95
CA ALA A 212 2.16 7.20 -6.16
C ALA A 212 3.21 6.65 -7.14
N ASN A 213 2.76 6.00 -8.21
CA ASN A 213 3.63 5.34 -9.21
C ASN A 213 3.50 5.95 -10.62
N GLY A 214 2.77 7.06 -10.77
CA GLY A 214 2.56 7.73 -12.06
C GLY A 214 1.51 7.10 -12.99
N SER A 215 0.94 5.92 -12.68
CA SER A 215 -0.04 5.25 -13.56
C SER A 215 -1.26 6.13 -13.84
N ASN A 216 -1.81 6.77 -12.80
CA ASN A 216 -2.96 7.67 -12.93
C ASN A 216 -2.62 8.91 -13.79
N LEU A 217 -1.42 9.46 -13.64
CA LEU A 217 -0.95 10.56 -14.49
C LEU A 217 -0.81 10.15 -15.95
N ARG A 218 -0.24 8.97 -16.23
CA ARG A 218 -0.16 8.48 -17.61
C ARG A 218 -1.52 8.31 -18.26
N LYS A 219 -2.51 7.81 -17.50
CA LYS A 219 -3.90 7.71 -18.00
C LYS A 219 -4.51 9.07 -18.28
N LEU A 220 -4.29 10.03 -17.39
CA LEU A 220 -4.74 11.42 -17.58
C LEU A 220 -4.09 12.04 -18.81
N LEU A 221 -2.77 11.92 -18.96
CA LEU A 221 -1.98 12.45 -20.08
C LEU A 221 -2.36 11.83 -21.43
N ALA A 222 -2.80 10.57 -21.43
CA ALA A 222 -3.27 9.88 -22.63
C ALA A 222 -4.67 10.33 -23.07
N ASP A 223 -5.45 11.00 -22.21
CA ASP A 223 -6.77 11.55 -22.52
C ASP A 223 -6.71 13.08 -22.59
N GLU A 224 -6.61 13.60 -23.81
CA GLU A 224 -6.56 15.04 -24.08
C GLU A 224 -7.76 15.81 -23.48
N LYS A 225 -8.93 15.18 -23.30
CA LYS A 225 -10.08 15.82 -22.64
C LYS A 225 -9.83 16.03 -21.15
N GLN A 226 -9.17 15.08 -20.48
CA GLN A 226 -8.82 15.21 -19.07
C GLN A 226 -7.75 16.29 -18.87
N VAL A 227 -6.74 16.34 -19.74
CA VAL A 227 -5.73 17.42 -19.71
C VAL A 227 -6.39 18.79 -19.91
N ASN A 228 -7.29 18.91 -20.89
CA ASN A 228 -8.04 20.16 -21.11
C ASN A 228 -8.88 20.57 -19.90
N TYR A 229 -9.53 19.61 -19.23
CA TYR A 229 -10.29 19.87 -18.01
C TYR A 229 -9.41 20.41 -16.87
N VAL A 230 -8.20 19.88 -16.71
CA VAL A 230 -7.22 20.41 -15.73
C VAL A 230 -6.83 21.85 -16.11
N VAL A 231 -6.54 22.11 -17.38
CA VAL A 231 -6.19 23.46 -17.88
C VAL A 231 -7.34 24.45 -17.63
N GLU A 232 -8.58 24.04 -17.85
CA GLU A 232 -9.76 24.87 -17.58
C GLU A 232 -9.88 25.23 -16.09
N LYS A 233 -9.70 24.27 -15.18
CA LYS A 233 -9.67 24.54 -13.73
C LYS A 233 -8.58 25.54 -13.34
N ILE A 234 -7.39 25.40 -13.91
CA ILE A 234 -6.27 26.32 -13.66
C ILE A 234 -6.60 27.73 -14.15
N GLN A 235 -7.28 27.85 -15.30
CA GLN A 235 -7.74 29.15 -15.81
C GLN A 235 -8.80 29.80 -14.91
N GLU A 236 -9.71 29.02 -14.36
CA GLU A 236 -10.68 29.51 -13.38
C GLU A 236 -9.99 30.04 -12.12
N GLU A 237 -8.98 29.33 -11.59
CA GLU A 237 -8.19 29.80 -10.44
C GLU A 237 -7.37 31.05 -10.77
N LYS A 238 -6.78 31.13 -11.98
CA LYS A 238 -6.08 32.31 -12.49
C LYS A 238 -6.96 33.56 -12.52
N ASN A 239 -8.24 33.42 -12.87
CA ASN A 239 -9.18 34.55 -12.90
C ASN A 239 -9.61 35.04 -11.50
N GLY A 240 -9.44 34.21 -10.47
CA GLY A 240 -9.73 34.55 -9.06
C GLY A 240 -8.52 35.07 -8.26
N ALA A 241 -7.29 34.81 -8.72
CA ALA A 241 -6.05 35.23 -8.06
C ALA A 241 -5.68 36.70 -8.32
N LYS A 242 -4.92 37.32 -7.40
CA LYS A 242 -4.33 38.65 -7.62
C LYS A 242 -3.35 38.58 -8.80
N GLN A 243 -3.42 39.52 -9.74
CA GLN A 243 -2.67 39.54 -11.02
C GLN A 243 -1.12 39.48 -10.94
N SER A 244 -0.52 39.35 -9.74
CA SER A 244 0.92 39.48 -9.51
C SER A 244 1.65 38.17 -9.20
N SER A 245 1.00 36.99 -9.23
CA SER A 245 1.69 35.71 -9.00
C SER A 245 2.23 35.15 -10.33
N GLY A 246 3.45 34.60 -10.27
CA GLY A 246 4.10 33.98 -11.43
C GLY A 246 3.35 32.74 -11.89
N ILE A 247 3.44 32.39 -13.18
CA ILE A 247 2.71 31.23 -13.71
C ILE A 247 3.15 29.92 -13.04
N VAL A 248 4.43 29.80 -12.70
CA VAL A 248 5.01 28.62 -12.03
C VAL A 248 4.47 28.48 -10.61
N GLU A 249 4.37 29.57 -9.85
CA GLU A 249 3.78 29.56 -8.51
C GLU A 249 2.31 29.16 -8.52
N LEU A 250 1.55 29.66 -9.51
CA LEU A 250 0.15 29.31 -9.69
C LEU A 250 -0.02 27.81 -9.98
N LEU A 251 0.83 27.26 -10.86
CA LEU A 251 0.81 25.84 -11.21
C LEU A 251 1.22 24.95 -10.04
N ARG A 252 2.29 25.31 -9.33
CA ARG A 252 2.71 24.61 -8.12
C ARG A 252 1.58 24.57 -7.10
N SER A 253 1.02 25.72 -6.74
CA SER A 253 -0.11 25.82 -5.80
C SER A 253 -1.32 24.98 -6.23
N PHE A 254 -1.65 24.99 -7.54
CA PHE A 254 -2.74 24.18 -8.07
C PHE A 254 -2.47 22.67 -7.89
N VAL A 255 -1.26 22.21 -8.21
CA VAL A 255 -0.86 20.81 -8.06
C VAL A 255 -0.81 20.41 -6.58
N GLU A 256 -0.29 21.26 -5.70
CA GLU A 256 -0.26 20.99 -4.26
C GLU A 256 -1.67 20.79 -3.68
N LYS A 257 -2.67 21.51 -4.20
CA LYS A 257 -4.07 21.45 -3.75
C LYS A 257 -4.89 20.33 -4.40
N ASN A 258 -4.66 20.04 -5.68
CA ASN A 258 -5.51 19.15 -6.48
C ASN A 258 -4.77 17.88 -6.99
N GLY A 259 -3.48 17.77 -6.73
CA GLY A 259 -2.60 16.71 -7.25
C GLY A 259 -3.03 15.31 -6.85
N SER A 260 -3.61 15.14 -5.65
CA SER A 260 -4.06 13.84 -5.15
C SER A 260 -5.13 13.20 -6.04
N ASP A 261 -5.99 13.98 -6.67
CA ASP A 261 -7.00 13.48 -7.62
C ASP A 261 -6.36 12.90 -8.89
N MET A 262 -5.12 13.30 -9.18
CA MET A 262 -4.33 12.89 -10.35
C MET A 262 -3.28 11.82 -9.98
N GLY A 263 -3.22 11.39 -8.73
CA GLY A 263 -2.24 10.43 -8.23
C GLY A 263 -0.88 11.04 -7.85
N ILE A 264 -0.81 12.36 -7.65
CA ILE A 264 0.37 13.04 -7.11
C ILE A 264 0.22 13.10 -5.58
N PRO A 265 1.26 12.70 -4.81
CA PRO A 265 1.19 12.77 -3.35
C PRO A 265 1.11 14.23 -2.87
N PRO A 266 0.27 14.54 -1.86
CA PRO A 266 0.16 15.90 -1.35
C PRO A 266 1.40 16.30 -0.53
N PRO A 267 1.87 17.56 -0.61
CA PRO A 267 3.04 18.02 0.16
C PRO A 267 2.83 18.03 1.67
N SER A 268 1.58 17.98 2.14
CA SER A 268 1.24 17.95 3.56
C SER A 268 1.70 16.68 4.26
N GLU A 269 1.94 15.61 3.51
CA GLU A 269 2.55 14.39 4.04
C GLU A 269 4.04 14.68 4.23
N ALA A 270 4.50 14.76 5.47
CA ALA A 270 5.87 15.14 5.84
C ALA A 270 6.91 14.06 5.45
N ASN A 271 7.06 13.84 4.15
CA ASN A 271 7.95 12.84 3.55
C ASN A 271 8.96 13.55 2.66
N GLU A 272 10.26 13.34 2.93
CA GLU A 272 11.37 13.90 2.15
C GLU A 272 11.26 13.56 0.66
N ALA A 273 10.80 12.35 0.31
CA ALA A 273 10.61 11.94 -1.08
C ALA A 273 9.55 12.79 -1.80
N VAL A 274 8.49 13.20 -1.10
CA VAL A 274 7.46 14.10 -1.67
C VAL A 274 8.07 15.49 -1.90
N THR A 275 8.80 16.03 -0.93
CA THR A 275 9.48 17.33 -1.09
C THR A 275 10.44 17.32 -2.29
N LEU A 276 11.28 16.29 -2.39
CA LEU A 276 12.23 16.13 -3.50
C LEU A 276 11.54 15.99 -4.85
N LEU A 277 10.39 15.30 -4.92
CA LEU A 277 9.61 15.18 -6.14
C LEU A 277 9.16 16.56 -6.65
N TYR A 278 8.53 17.37 -5.79
CA TYR A 278 8.08 18.70 -6.18
C TYR A 278 9.25 19.63 -6.51
N ASP A 279 10.31 19.61 -5.71
CA ASP A 279 11.47 20.47 -5.95
C ASP A 279 12.18 20.09 -7.25
N SER A 280 12.22 18.80 -7.61
CA SER A 280 12.79 18.35 -8.90
C SER A 280 12.01 18.89 -10.09
N VAL A 281 10.67 18.74 -10.08
CA VAL A 281 9.81 19.20 -11.20
C VAL A 281 9.86 20.72 -11.38
N PHE A 282 9.92 21.46 -10.28
CA PHE A 282 9.82 22.93 -10.34
C PHE A 282 11.18 23.66 -10.34
N ALA A 283 12.32 22.97 -10.16
CA ALA A 283 13.63 23.60 -10.05
C ALA A 283 14.06 24.34 -11.34
N ASP A 284 13.83 23.73 -12.50
CA ASP A 284 14.31 24.24 -13.79
C ASP A 284 13.27 25.11 -14.52
N MET A 285 12.09 25.31 -13.91
CA MET A 285 11.02 26.10 -14.52
C MET A 285 11.29 27.61 -14.43
N GLU A 286 11.37 28.28 -15.59
CA GLU A 286 11.55 29.73 -15.65
C GLU A 286 10.31 30.48 -15.12
N ASN A 287 10.44 31.14 -13.96
CA ASN A 287 9.38 32.00 -13.38
C ASN A 287 9.36 33.42 -13.95
N ASN A 288 9.72 33.59 -15.24
CA ASN A 288 9.88 34.91 -15.86
C ASN A 288 8.59 35.49 -16.46
N LYS A 289 7.54 34.66 -16.58
CA LYS A 289 6.23 35.05 -17.12
C LYS A 289 5.19 35.19 -16.01
N THR A 290 4.42 36.27 -16.06
CA THR A 290 3.25 36.42 -15.21
C THR A 290 2.12 35.52 -15.71
N ALA A 291 1.20 35.12 -14.82
CA ALA A 291 0.08 34.28 -15.22
C ALA A 291 -0.73 34.91 -16.38
N SER A 292 -0.85 36.24 -16.45
CA SER A 292 -1.57 36.98 -17.50
C SER A 292 -0.89 36.98 -18.88
N GLU A 293 0.42 36.71 -18.96
CA GLU A 293 1.19 36.68 -20.21
C GLU A 293 1.08 35.35 -20.97
N VAL A 294 0.61 34.29 -20.31
CA VAL A 294 0.47 32.96 -20.89
C VAL A 294 -0.94 32.78 -21.43
N ASP A 295 -1.05 32.51 -22.74
CA ASP A 295 -2.29 32.17 -23.42
C ASP A 295 -2.72 30.71 -23.11
N ARG A 296 -3.88 30.30 -23.63
CA ARG A 296 -4.43 28.97 -23.35
C ARG A 296 -3.53 27.84 -23.84
N ASP A 297 -2.95 27.99 -25.02
CA ASP A 297 -2.14 26.95 -25.65
C ASP A 297 -0.77 26.84 -24.96
N GLY A 298 -0.17 27.98 -24.58
CA GLY A 298 1.02 28.01 -23.75
C GLY A 298 0.78 27.39 -22.37
N LEU A 299 -0.37 27.66 -21.74
CA LEU A 299 -0.73 27.04 -20.47
C LEU A 299 -0.94 25.52 -20.63
N PHE A 300 -1.60 25.09 -21.69
CA PHE A 300 -1.82 23.68 -21.98
C PHE A 300 -0.49 22.91 -22.09
N ASN A 301 0.47 23.45 -22.85
CA ASN A 301 1.78 22.82 -23.00
C ASN A 301 2.54 22.76 -21.68
N LEU A 302 2.51 23.84 -20.89
CA LEU A 302 3.19 23.89 -19.59
C LEU A 302 2.59 22.93 -18.57
N VAL A 303 1.26 22.82 -18.51
CA VAL A 303 0.58 21.84 -17.66
C VAL A 303 0.95 20.42 -18.08
N LYS A 304 0.96 20.16 -19.39
CA LYS A 304 1.31 18.85 -19.91
C LYS A 304 2.76 18.47 -19.57
N GLU A 305 3.71 19.39 -19.76
CA GLU A 305 5.12 19.21 -19.42
C GLU A 305 5.32 18.88 -17.94
N ILE A 306 4.71 19.65 -17.04
CA ILE A 306 4.76 19.40 -15.59
C ILE A 306 4.22 18.02 -15.24
N LEU A 307 3.04 17.66 -15.77
CA LEU A 307 2.42 16.37 -15.47
C LEU A 307 3.20 15.19 -16.07
N GLU A 308 3.83 15.38 -17.23
CA GLU A 308 4.75 14.40 -17.83
C GLU A 308 5.98 14.18 -16.95
N GLU A 309 6.58 15.25 -16.42
CA GLU A 309 7.74 15.15 -15.54
C GLU A 309 7.41 14.46 -14.20
N PHE A 310 6.27 14.81 -13.58
CA PHE A 310 5.77 14.07 -12.42
C PHE A 310 5.56 12.58 -12.74
N ALA A 311 4.99 12.25 -13.90
CA ALA A 311 4.77 10.86 -14.30
C ALA A 311 6.11 10.11 -14.48
N ASP A 312 7.08 10.72 -15.15
CA ASP A 312 8.40 10.15 -15.39
C ASP A 312 9.15 9.89 -14.07
N LEU A 313 9.14 10.86 -13.14
CA LEU A 313 9.79 10.73 -11.85
C LEU A 313 9.11 9.68 -10.96
N LEU A 314 7.78 9.62 -10.93
CA LEU A 314 7.03 8.64 -10.14
C LEU A 314 7.12 7.21 -10.72
N GLU A 315 7.27 7.07 -12.03
CA GLU A 315 7.53 5.76 -12.65
C GLU A 315 8.95 5.26 -12.35
N ALA A 316 9.93 6.16 -12.39
CA ALA A 316 11.32 5.83 -12.07
C ALA A 316 11.50 5.54 -10.57
N ASN A 317 10.85 6.32 -9.71
CA ASN A 317 10.95 6.25 -8.27
C ASN A 317 9.57 6.46 -7.62
N PRO A 318 8.75 5.39 -7.48
CA PRO A 318 7.45 5.50 -6.82
C PRO A 318 7.58 6.03 -5.38
N VAL A 319 6.63 6.88 -5.00
CA VAL A 319 6.59 7.50 -3.66
C VAL A 319 5.56 6.80 -2.79
N TYR A 320 6.00 6.36 -1.62
CA TYR A 320 5.16 5.71 -0.60
C TYR A 320 4.70 6.76 0.42
N HIS A 321 3.41 6.79 0.74
CA HIS A 321 2.86 7.79 1.63
C HIS A 321 1.68 7.28 2.46
N GLY A 322 1.30 8.01 3.51
CA GLY A 322 0.34 7.52 4.52
C GLY A 322 0.95 6.61 5.59
N LEU A 323 2.25 6.77 5.89
CA LEU A 323 3.00 6.01 6.91
C LEU A 323 2.61 6.35 8.37
N ASP A 324 1.40 6.85 8.60
CA ASP A 324 0.94 7.18 9.95
C ASP A 324 0.58 5.89 10.69
N ASN A 325 1.41 5.54 11.68
CA ASN A 325 1.13 4.56 12.74
C ASN A 325 0.00 5.03 13.67
#